data_AF-B1VNC3-F1
#
_entry.id   AF-B1VNC3-F1
#
_cell.length_a   1.000
_cell.length_b   1.000
_cell.length_c   1.000
_cell.angle_alpha   90.00
_cell.angle_beta   90.00
_cell.angle_gamma   90.00
#
_symmetry.space_group_name_H-M   'P 1'
#
loop_
_entity.id
_entity.type
_entity.pdbx_description
1 polymer ?
#
loop_
_entity_poly.entity_id
_entity_poly.type
_entity_poly.pdbx_seq_one_letter_code
_entity_poly.pdbx_strand_id
1 'polypeptide(L)'
;MKARTGSAVRVDPWAVCDWVVWKLEVDDPEQRISESYHEAGMGLLLAADSRETMVGFASRLGCVYEGCKDDGSYGSDNDSCYAWWIRVPQAAHTQRTARGWPLVVEECRQQLDRMFADGHHWHGWVDEGRTRALSTGEMMPPLL
;
A
#
# COMPACT_ATOMS: atom_id res chain seq x y z
N MET A 1 -36.48 12.73 19.32
CA MET A 1 -35.76 12.43 18.07
C MET A 1 -34.47 13.26 18.05
N LYS A 2 -33.30 12.63 18.21
CA LYS A 2 -32.01 13.33 18.06
C LYS A 2 -31.59 13.25 16.61
N ALA A 3 -31.47 14.42 15.96
CA ALA A 3 -30.96 14.53 14.60
C ALA A 3 -29.54 13.94 14.53
N ARG A 4 -29.31 13.04 13.57
CA ARG A 4 -27.96 12.60 13.20
C ARG A 4 -27.26 13.80 12.57
N THR A 5 -26.26 14.32 13.27
CA THR A 5 -25.29 15.26 12.73
C THR A 5 -24.76 14.72 11.42
N GLY A 6 -24.98 15.46 10.33
CA GLY A 6 -24.42 15.13 9.03
C GLY A 6 -22.92 14.99 9.16
N SER A 7 -22.39 13.85 8.73
CA SER A 7 -20.95 13.64 8.61
C SER A 7 -20.42 14.73 7.70
N ALA A 8 -19.66 15.68 8.24
CA ALA A 8 -19.00 16.71 7.44
C ALA A 8 -18.18 15.98 6.36
N VAL A 9 -18.47 16.25 5.09
CA VAL A 9 -17.70 15.72 3.98
C VAL A 9 -16.29 16.28 4.12
N ARG A 10 -15.35 15.45 4.58
CA ARG A 10 -13.95 15.85 4.69
C ARG A 10 -13.44 16.02 3.26
N VAL A 11 -13.07 17.25 2.90
CA VAL A 11 -12.49 17.57 1.60
C VAL A 11 -11.23 16.73 1.42
N ASP A 12 -11.12 16.04 0.29
CA ASP A 12 -9.92 15.27 -0.06
C ASP A 12 -8.77 16.25 -0.32
N PRO A 13 -7.73 16.31 0.54
CA PRO A 13 -6.65 17.29 0.39
C PRO A 13 -5.81 17.05 -0.87
N TRP A 14 -5.95 15.88 -1.51
CA TRP A 14 -5.22 15.50 -2.72
C TRP A 14 -6.03 15.75 -4.00
N ALA A 15 -7.20 16.40 -3.89
CA ALA A 15 -8.11 16.66 -5.02
C ALA A 15 -7.45 17.39 -6.20
N VAL A 16 -6.42 18.19 -5.92
CA VAL A 16 -5.69 19.04 -6.88
C VAL A 16 -4.49 18.35 -7.52
N CYS A 17 -4.11 17.16 -7.05
CA CYS A 17 -2.96 16.43 -7.57
C CYS A 17 -3.38 15.58 -8.77
N ASP A 18 -2.58 15.54 -9.84
CA ASP A 18 -2.81 14.64 -10.98
C ASP A 18 -2.58 13.17 -10.61
N TRP A 19 -1.68 12.95 -9.64
CA TRP A 19 -1.28 11.64 -9.14
C TRP A 19 -1.22 11.65 -7.62
N VAL A 20 -1.69 10.56 -7.00
CA VAL A 20 -1.63 10.36 -5.55
C VAL A 20 -0.91 9.05 -5.26
N VAL A 21 0.07 9.07 -4.36
CA VAL A 21 0.83 7.87 -4.01
C VAL A 21 0.19 7.21 -2.79
N TRP A 22 -0.17 5.94 -2.96
CA TRP A 22 -0.67 5.08 -1.90
C TRP A 22 0.43 4.16 -1.40
N LYS A 23 0.62 4.10 -0.09
CA LYS A 23 1.41 3.08 0.58
C LYS A 23 0.45 1.97 1.03
N LEU A 24 0.77 0.74 0.68
CA LEU A 24 0.18 -0.48 1.22
C LEU A 24 1.20 -1.11 2.16
N GLU A 25 0.76 -1.49 3.34
CA GLU A 25 1.57 -2.24 4.30
C GLU A 25 0.83 -3.49 4.72
N VAL A 26 1.58 -4.50 5.11
CA VAL A 26 1.05 -5.72 5.70
C VAL A 26 1.71 -5.91 7.07
N ASP A 27 0.91 -6.26 8.07
CA ASP A 27 1.44 -6.62 9.39
C ASP A 27 2.40 -7.82 9.24
N ASP A 28 3.44 -7.85 10.08
CA ASP A 28 4.46 -8.91 10.06
C ASP A 28 3.78 -10.29 10.17
N PRO A 29 3.90 -11.14 9.14
CA PRO A 29 3.34 -12.47 9.18
C PRO A 29 3.94 -13.36 10.30
N GLU A 30 5.20 -13.12 10.72
CA GLU A 30 5.82 -13.86 11.83
C GLU A 30 5.18 -13.58 13.17
N GLN A 31 4.63 -12.37 13.39
CA GLN A 31 3.93 -12.06 14.64
C GLN A 31 2.69 -12.94 14.89
N ARG A 32 2.28 -13.76 13.92
CA ARG A 32 1.12 -14.66 14.00
C ARG A 32 1.49 -16.13 14.22
N ILE A 33 2.77 -16.49 14.05
CA ILE A 33 3.24 -17.86 14.23
C ILE A 33 4.19 -17.92 15.44
N SER A 34 4.13 -19.01 16.20
CA SER A 34 4.94 -19.18 17.43
C SER A 34 6.41 -19.53 17.17
N GLU A 35 6.75 -19.75 15.91
CA GLU A 35 8.05 -20.21 15.41
C GLU A 35 8.41 -19.33 14.21
N SER A 36 9.69 -19.01 14.01
CA SER A 36 10.10 -18.18 12.86
C SER A 36 9.81 -18.89 11.53
N TYR A 37 9.66 -18.17 10.41
CA TYR A 37 9.46 -18.82 9.09
C TYR A 37 10.61 -19.76 8.74
N HIS A 38 11.83 -19.41 9.16
CA HIS A 38 13.01 -20.24 8.96
C HIS A 38 12.85 -21.62 9.63
N GLU A 39 12.30 -21.67 10.84
CA GLU A 39 12.08 -22.91 11.58
C GLU A 39 10.89 -23.71 11.04
N ALA A 40 9.89 -23.02 10.50
CA ALA A 40 8.71 -23.64 9.88
C ALA A 40 8.98 -24.30 8.51
N GLY A 41 10.19 -24.15 7.94
CA GLY A 41 10.52 -24.67 6.60
C GLY A 41 9.73 -24.02 5.46
N MET A 42 9.11 -22.88 5.74
CA MET A 42 8.32 -22.09 4.81
C MET A 42 9.22 -21.03 4.19
N GLY A 43 9.28 -20.99 2.85
CA GLY A 43 10.03 -19.96 2.16
C GLY A 43 9.40 -18.59 2.39
N LEU A 44 10.15 -17.65 2.98
CA LEU A 44 9.77 -16.24 3.01
C LEU A 44 9.73 -15.72 1.56
N LEU A 45 8.55 -15.38 1.07
CA LEU A 45 8.45 -14.59 -0.15
C LEU A 45 8.87 -13.16 0.19
N LEU A 46 9.84 -12.64 -0.55
CA LEU A 46 10.31 -11.27 -0.37
C LEU A 46 9.34 -10.33 -1.08
N ALA A 47 9.08 -9.14 -0.52
CA ALA A 47 8.33 -8.11 -1.23
C ALA A 47 9.04 -7.74 -2.56
N ALA A 48 10.36 -7.87 -2.62
CA ALA A 48 11.13 -7.73 -3.85
C ALA A 48 10.68 -8.72 -4.96
N ASP A 49 10.29 -9.94 -4.60
CA ASP A 49 9.82 -10.97 -5.55
C ASP A 49 8.50 -10.58 -6.22
N SER A 50 7.73 -9.68 -5.60
CA SER A 50 6.48 -9.16 -6.18
C SER A 50 6.69 -8.14 -7.29
N ARG A 51 7.90 -7.58 -7.43
CA ARG A 51 8.17 -6.37 -8.22
C ARG A 51 7.74 -6.48 -9.67
N GLU A 52 8.22 -7.49 -10.39
CA GLU A 52 7.92 -7.65 -11.82
C GLU A 52 6.41 -7.80 -12.06
N THR A 53 5.78 -8.67 -11.27
CA THR A 53 4.33 -8.92 -11.34
C THR A 53 3.54 -7.65 -11.06
N MET A 54 3.92 -6.89 -10.02
CA MET A 54 3.20 -5.69 -9.61
C MET A 54 3.41 -4.51 -10.54
N VAL A 55 4.57 -4.38 -11.20
CA VAL A 55 4.77 -3.40 -12.28
C VAL A 55 3.78 -3.65 -13.42
N GLY A 56 3.70 -4.89 -13.90
CA GLY A 56 2.77 -5.26 -14.98
C GLY A 56 1.30 -5.14 -14.56
N PHE A 57 0.98 -5.51 -13.33
CA PHE A 57 -0.38 -5.43 -12.79
C PHE A 57 -0.84 -3.97 -12.61
N ALA A 58 -0.06 -3.13 -11.94
CA ALA A 58 -0.41 -1.72 -11.73
C ALA A 58 -0.57 -0.96 -13.05
N SER A 59 0.30 -1.23 -14.03
CA SER A 59 0.23 -0.63 -15.37
C SER A 59 -1.10 -0.93 -16.07
N ARG A 60 -1.62 -2.17 -15.98
CA ARG A 60 -2.93 -2.55 -16.54
C ARG A 60 -4.11 -1.82 -15.89
N LEU A 61 -3.94 -1.35 -14.66
CA LEU A 61 -4.93 -0.53 -13.94
C LEU A 61 -4.73 0.98 -14.19
N GLY A 62 -3.80 1.38 -15.07
CA GLY A 62 -3.45 2.78 -15.31
C GLY A 62 -2.66 3.42 -14.17
N CYS A 63 -2.13 2.61 -13.25
CA CYS A 63 -1.31 3.04 -12.12
C CYS A 63 0.19 2.82 -12.39
N VAL A 64 1.05 3.35 -11.54
CA VAL A 64 2.50 3.09 -11.59
C VAL A 64 2.96 2.46 -10.29
N TYR A 65 3.68 1.35 -10.39
CA TYR A 65 4.37 0.73 -9.26
C TYR A 65 5.67 1.48 -9.00
N GLU A 66 5.75 2.20 -7.88
CA GLU A 66 6.94 3.00 -7.51
C GLU A 66 8.01 2.09 -6.90
N GLY A 67 7.59 1.06 -6.17
CA GLY A 67 8.49 0.08 -5.58
C GLY A 67 7.91 -0.55 -4.32
N CYS A 68 8.74 -1.35 -3.66
CA CYS A 68 8.46 -1.93 -2.37
C CYS A 68 9.65 -1.72 -1.43
N LYS A 69 9.34 -1.76 -0.14
CA LYS A 69 10.29 -1.95 0.94
C LYS A 69 10.24 -3.42 1.33
N ASP A 70 11.42 -3.98 1.38
CA ASP A 70 11.73 -5.26 1.97
C ASP A 70 13.13 -5.09 2.54
N ASP A 71 13.26 -4.66 3.79
CA ASP A 71 14.60 -4.50 4.34
C ASP A 71 15.23 -5.83 4.72
N GLY A 72 14.48 -6.95 4.65
CA GLY A 72 14.96 -8.29 5.04
C GLY A 72 15.61 -8.32 6.43
N SER A 73 15.40 -7.26 7.22
CA SER A 73 16.13 -6.94 8.43
C SER A 73 15.13 -7.09 9.56
N TYR A 74 14.96 -8.32 10.03
CA TYR A 74 14.36 -8.53 11.35
C TYR A 74 15.08 -7.64 12.36
N GLY A 75 14.36 -6.69 12.97
CA GLY A 75 15.08 -5.69 13.74
C GLY A 75 14.32 -4.59 14.48
N SER A 76 13.00 -4.65 14.65
CA SER A 76 12.35 -4.08 15.85
C SER A 76 10.88 -4.54 15.90
N ASP A 77 10.30 -4.65 17.10
CA ASP A 77 8.88 -5.00 17.31
C ASP A 77 7.88 -4.00 16.65
N ASN A 78 8.37 -2.95 15.97
CA ASN A 78 7.61 -1.80 15.49
C ASN A 78 7.77 -1.49 13.99
N ASP A 79 8.58 -2.23 13.23
CA ASP A 79 8.79 -1.97 11.80
C ASP A 79 7.93 -2.88 10.92
N SER A 80 7.22 -2.30 9.96
CA SER A 80 6.40 -3.05 9.01
C SER A 80 7.30 -3.88 8.09
N CYS A 81 7.14 -5.21 8.10
CA CYS A 81 8.00 -6.11 7.32
C CYS A 81 7.91 -5.90 5.81
N TYR A 82 6.73 -5.53 5.29
CA TYR A 82 6.57 -5.28 3.85
C TYR A 82 5.70 -4.07 3.55
N ALA A 83 6.19 -3.24 2.62
CA ALA A 83 5.44 -2.10 2.11
C ALA A 83 5.55 -1.97 0.59
N TRP A 84 4.49 -1.47 -0.04
CA TRP A 84 4.41 -1.22 -1.48
C TRP A 84 3.86 0.17 -1.76
N TRP A 85 4.40 0.84 -2.76
CA TRP A 85 3.94 2.17 -3.19
C TRP A 85 3.37 2.13 -4.59
N ILE A 86 2.11 2.56 -4.72
CA ILE A 86 1.38 2.64 -5.98
C ILE A 86 1.00 4.09 -6.23
N ARG A 87 1.44 4.63 -7.36
CA ARG A 87 1.02 5.94 -7.85
C ARG A 87 -0.28 5.78 -8.65
N VAL A 88 -1.33 6.44 -8.19
CA VAL A 88 -2.71 6.30 -8.66
C VAL A 88 -3.13 7.60 -9.37
N PRO A 89 -3.68 7.55 -10.59
CA PRO A 89 -4.14 8.76 -11.26
C PRO A 89 -5.38 9.30 -10.55
N GLN A 90 -5.55 10.62 -10.57
CA GLN A 90 -6.59 11.29 -9.79
C GLN A 90 -8.01 10.77 -10.07
N ALA A 91 -8.31 10.47 -11.33
CA ALA A 91 -9.60 9.88 -11.71
C ALA A 91 -9.87 8.56 -10.99
N ALA A 92 -8.88 7.69 -10.83
CA ALA A 92 -9.01 6.42 -10.11
C ALA A 92 -8.95 6.62 -8.58
N HIS A 93 -8.21 7.63 -8.10
CA HIS A 93 -8.11 7.97 -6.68
C HIS A 93 -9.48 8.27 -6.05
N THR A 94 -10.34 9.00 -6.78
CA THR A 94 -11.67 9.39 -6.30
C THR A 94 -12.68 8.24 -6.23
N GLN A 95 -12.41 7.12 -6.90
CA GLN A 95 -13.28 5.94 -6.90
C GLN A 95 -12.97 5.09 -5.67
N ARG A 96 -13.74 5.24 -4.60
CA ARG A 96 -13.45 4.61 -3.30
C ARG A 96 -14.25 3.33 -3.04
N THR A 97 -13.61 2.37 -2.37
CA THR A 97 -14.27 1.25 -1.68
C THR A 97 -14.98 1.75 -0.41
N ALA A 98 -15.79 0.88 0.22
CA ALA A 98 -16.36 1.15 1.54
C ALA A 98 -15.30 1.35 2.65
N ARG A 99 -14.07 0.86 2.45
CA ARG A 99 -12.91 1.08 3.35
C ARG A 99 -12.28 2.46 3.16
N GLY A 100 -12.67 3.20 2.12
CA GLY A 100 -12.11 4.51 1.77
C GLY A 100 -10.85 4.44 0.89
N TRP A 101 -10.45 3.25 0.44
CA TRP A 101 -9.31 3.08 -0.47
C TRP A 101 -9.75 3.26 -1.92
N PRO A 102 -8.89 3.74 -2.83
CA PRO A 102 -9.19 3.67 -4.26
C PRO A 102 -9.45 2.22 -4.68
N LEU A 103 -10.41 1.98 -5.58
CA LEU A 103 -10.72 0.63 -6.10
C LEU A 103 -9.46 -0.05 -6.65
N VAL A 104 -8.64 0.68 -7.39
CA VAL A 104 -7.37 0.16 -7.96
C VAL A 104 -6.33 -0.20 -6.90
N VAL A 105 -6.34 0.45 -5.74
CA VAL A 105 -5.44 0.11 -4.62
C VAL A 105 -5.91 -1.17 -3.94
N GLU A 106 -7.22 -1.36 -3.82
CA GLU A 106 -7.79 -2.63 -3.34
C GLU A 106 -7.46 -3.80 -4.27
N GLU A 107 -7.52 -3.60 -5.59
CA GLU A 107 -7.11 -4.62 -6.57
C GLU A 107 -5.62 -4.97 -6.46
N CYS A 108 -4.75 -3.97 -6.30
CA CYS A 108 -3.32 -4.20 -6.03
C CYS A 108 -3.11 -4.99 -4.73
N ARG A 109 -3.82 -4.63 -3.65
CA ARG A 109 -3.79 -5.36 -2.38
C ARG A 109 -4.21 -6.83 -2.59
N GLN A 110 -5.32 -7.09 -3.26
CA GLN A 110 -5.79 -8.45 -3.54
C GLN A 110 -4.79 -9.24 -4.39
N GLN A 111 -4.12 -8.60 -5.33
CA GLN A 111 -3.09 -9.27 -6.12
C GLN A 111 -1.89 -9.66 -5.26
N LEU A 112 -1.42 -8.76 -4.39
CA LEU A 112 -0.38 -9.07 -3.42
C LEU A 112 -0.83 -10.20 -2.48
N ASP A 113 -2.03 -10.13 -1.93
CA ASP A 113 -2.62 -11.15 -1.05
C ASP A 113 -2.59 -12.56 -1.66
N ARG A 114 -2.88 -12.69 -2.96
CA ARG A 114 -2.77 -13.98 -3.69
C ARG A 114 -1.34 -14.47 -3.83
N MET A 115 -0.37 -13.57 -3.90
CA MET A 115 1.05 -13.90 -4.02
C MET A 115 1.63 -14.33 -2.67
N PHE A 116 1.26 -13.64 -1.59
CA PHE A 116 1.73 -13.92 -0.22
C PHE A 116 0.87 -14.95 0.53
N ALA A 117 -0.19 -15.46 -0.12
CA ALA A 117 -0.97 -16.66 0.23
C ALA A 117 -1.49 -16.75 1.68
N ASP A 118 -1.72 -15.64 2.34
CA ASP A 118 -2.18 -15.63 3.72
C ASP A 118 -3.10 -14.43 3.92
N GLY A 119 -4.23 -14.65 4.60
CA GLY A 119 -5.23 -13.63 4.92
C GLY A 119 -4.67 -12.58 5.87
N HIS A 120 -3.77 -11.75 5.34
CA HIS A 120 -2.98 -10.80 6.09
C HIS A 120 -3.78 -9.57 6.44
N HIS A 121 -3.36 -8.90 7.51
CA HIS A 121 -3.91 -7.61 7.89
C HIS A 121 -3.19 -6.51 7.11
N TRP A 122 -3.89 -6.02 6.09
CA TRP A 122 -3.38 -4.97 5.21
C TRP A 122 -3.79 -3.60 5.71
N HIS A 123 -2.85 -2.66 5.73
CA HIS A 123 -3.08 -1.24 5.95
C HIS A 123 -2.76 -0.44 4.68
N GLY A 124 -3.33 0.76 4.60
CA GLY A 124 -3.18 1.57 3.40
C GLY A 124 -3.56 3.01 3.63
N TRP A 125 -2.70 3.91 3.19
CA TRP A 125 -2.84 5.36 3.32
C TRP A 125 -2.11 6.10 2.21
N VAL A 126 -2.38 7.40 2.08
CA VAL A 126 -1.65 8.27 1.15
C VAL A 126 -0.27 8.57 1.73
N ASP A 127 0.79 8.32 0.95
CA ASP A 127 2.12 8.83 1.25
C ASP A 127 2.16 10.31 0.86
N GLU A 128 1.96 11.17 1.87
CA GLU A 128 1.87 12.61 1.69
C GLU A 128 3.17 13.21 1.12
N GLY A 129 4.32 12.72 1.59
CA GLY A 129 5.63 13.21 1.18
C GLY A 129 5.88 12.96 -0.30
N ARG A 130 5.63 11.73 -0.74
CA ARG A 130 5.74 11.35 -2.16
C ARG A 130 4.71 12.04 -3.03
N THR A 131 3.46 12.13 -2.57
CA THR A 131 2.39 12.80 -3.32
C THR A 131 2.73 14.27 -3.53
N ARG A 132 3.21 14.96 -2.49
CA ARG A 132 3.66 16.35 -2.59
C ARG A 132 4.84 16.49 -3.55
N ALA A 133 5.86 15.65 -3.41
CA ALA A 133 7.04 15.71 -4.27
C ALA A 133 6.70 15.53 -5.75
N LEU A 134 5.77 14.62 -6.09
CA LEU A 134 5.26 14.49 -7.47
C LEU A 134 4.55 15.75 -7.96
N SER A 135 3.74 16.38 -7.10
CA SER A 135 2.97 17.57 -7.47
C SER A 135 3.84 18.83 -7.64
N THR A 136 4.94 18.94 -6.89
CA THR A 136 5.84 20.10 -6.91
C THR A 136 7.07 19.90 -7.79
N GLY A 137 7.32 18.68 -8.26
CA GLY A 137 8.55 18.31 -8.98
C GLY A 137 9.78 18.24 -8.08
N GLU A 138 9.60 18.18 -6.77
CA GLU A 138 10.69 17.96 -5.81
C GLU A 138 11.28 16.56 -5.92
N MET A 139 12.46 16.37 -5.36
CA MET A 139 13.10 15.06 -5.30
C MET A 139 12.22 14.08 -4.50
N MET A 140 11.91 12.94 -5.12
CA MET A 140 11.14 11.88 -4.48
C MET A 140 11.91 11.33 -3.27
N PRO A 141 11.26 11.20 -2.10
CA PRO A 141 11.85 10.49 -0.98
C PRO A 141 12.31 9.09 -1.39
N PRO A 142 13.41 8.56 -0.82
CA PRO A 142 13.79 7.17 -1.04
C PRO A 142 12.70 6.23 -0.51
N LEU A 143 12.59 5.04 -1.12
CA LEU A 143 11.77 3.96 -0.57
C LEU A 143 12.60 3.41 0.59
N LEU A 144 12.36 3.95 1.79
CA LEU A 144 12.94 3.46 3.04
C LEU A 144 12.45 2.07 3.34
#